data_AF-A0A932UDV8-F1
#
_entry.id   AF-A0A932UDV8-F1
#
_cell.length_a   1.000
_cell.length_b   1.000
_cell.length_c   1.000
_cell.angle_alpha   90.00
_cell.angle_beta   90.00
_cell.angle_gamma   90.00
#
_symmetry.space_group_name_H-M   'P 1'
#
loop_
_entity.id
_entity.type
_entity.pdbx_description
1 polymer ?
#
loop_
_entity_poly.entity_id
_entity_poly.type
_entity_poly.pdbx_seq_one_letter_code
_entity_poly.pdbx_strand_id
1 'polypeptide(L)'
;MSIQRLHQLHALGQSVWFDYIRRAFIRSGELQGLMDQGVRGVTSNPSIFEKAIAGSADYDAALRPLVEAGKSVTEIYEDLALADIQAAADILRPLFDQSDGRDGFVSLEVSPTLAHDTAGTIAEARRL
;
A
#
# COMPACT_ATOMS: atom_id res chain seq x y z
N MET A 1 -10.55 -19.05 24.03
CA MET A 1 -10.54 -17.83 23.18
C MET A 1 -10.83 -18.26 21.76
N SER A 2 -11.83 -17.67 21.10
CA SER A 2 -12.15 -17.99 19.71
C SER A 2 -10.99 -17.55 18.83
N ILE A 3 -10.38 -18.49 18.10
CA ILE A 3 -9.38 -18.15 17.07
C ILE A 3 -10.13 -17.34 15.99
N GLN A 4 -9.65 -16.13 15.69
CA GLN A 4 -10.25 -15.29 14.65
C GLN A 4 -10.24 -16.01 13.29
N ARG A 5 -11.31 -15.82 12.52
CA ARG A 5 -11.55 -16.56 11.26
C ARG A 5 -10.40 -16.43 10.24
N LEU A 6 -9.71 -15.30 10.22
CA LEU A 6 -8.56 -15.09 9.33
C LEU A 6 -7.39 -16.00 9.69
N HIS A 7 -7.12 -16.20 10.99
CA HIS A 7 -6.12 -17.18 11.42
C HIS A 7 -6.49 -18.62 11.05
N GLN A 8 -7.78 -18.96 11.05
CA GLN A 8 -8.24 -20.27 10.58
C GLN A 8 -8.02 -20.45 9.07
N LEU A 9 -8.32 -19.43 8.26
CA LEU A 9 -8.03 -19.46 6.81
C LEU A 9 -6.53 -19.60 6.54
N HIS A 10 -5.71 -18.87 7.28
CA HIS A 10 -4.25 -18.98 7.17
C HIS A 10 -3.75 -20.39 7.54
N ALA A 11 -4.32 -21.02 8.57
CA ALA A 11 -3.98 -22.40 8.92
C ALA A 11 -4.38 -23.42 7.83
N LEU A 12 -5.33 -23.07 6.96
CA LEU A 12 -5.70 -23.84 5.76
C LEU A 12 -4.84 -23.49 4.52
N GLY A 13 -3.85 -22.59 4.66
CA GLY A 13 -2.95 -22.19 3.58
C GLY A 13 -3.40 -20.98 2.76
N GLN A 14 -4.43 -20.24 3.20
CA GLN A 14 -4.89 -19.03 2.51
C GLN A 14 -4.47 -17.76 3.24
N SER A 15 -3.65 -16.94 2.58
CA SER A 15 -3.32 -15.59 3.03
C SER A 15 -4.39 -14.58 2.59
N VAL A 16 -4.98 -13.87 3.55
CA VAL A 16 -6.00 -12.85 3.29
C VAL A 16 -5.35 -11.48 3.29
N TRP A 17 -5.53 -10.74 2.20
CA TRP A 17 -5.00 -9.39 2.03
C TRP A 17 -6.13 -8.36 2.12
N PHE A 18 -5.78 -7.15 2.54
CA PHE A 18 -6.72 -6.05 2.69
C PHE A 18 -6.63 -5.08 1.51
N ASP A 19 -7.73 -4.89 0.80
CA ASP A 19 -7.79 -4.08 -0.42
C ASP A 19 -8.11 -2.62 -0.14
N TYR A 20 -7.17 -1.97 0.55
CA TYR A 20 -7.32 -0.59 1.00
C TYR A 20 -5.99 -0.04 1.51
N ILE A 21 -5.67 1.20 1.14
CA ILE A 21 -4.59 1.96 1.74
C ILE A 21 -5.00 3.43 1.88
N ARG A 22 -4.73 4.01 3.06
CA ARG A 22 -4.82 5.44 3.34
C ARG A 22 -3.79 5.83 4.38
N ARG A 23 -3.31 7.05 4.32
CA ARG A 23 -2.32 7.58 5.26
C ARG A 23 -2.77 7.53 6.72
N ALA A 24 -4.00 7.93 7.05
CA ALA A 24 -4.52 7.81 8.41
C ALA A 24 -4.56 6.35 8.89
N PHE A 25 -5.00 5.41 8.05
CA PHE A 25 -5.08 3.98 8.37
C PHE A 25 -3.72 3.36 8.73
N ILE A 26 -2.64 3.82 8.07
CA ILE A 26 -1.26 3.42 8.39
C ILE A 26 -0.84 4.05 9.72
N ARG A 27 -1.06 5.36 9.89
CA ARG A 27 -0.55 6.14 11.04
C ARG A 27 -1.31 5.91 12.34
N SER A 28 -2.59 5.55 12.28
CA SER A 28 -3.44 5.32 13.45
C SER A 28 -3.14 3.99 14.15
N GLY A 29 -2.39 3.09 13.51
CA GLY A 29 -2.17 1.73 13.98
C GLY A 29 -3.29 0.75 13.58
N GLU A 30 -4.28 1.18 12.82
CA GLU A 30 -5.35 0.30 12.31
C GLU A 30 -4.79 -0.84 11.44
N LEU A 31 -3.78 -0.56 10.61
CA LEU A 31 -3.08 -1.61 9.84
C LEU A 31 -2.47 -2.68 10.76
N GLN A 32 -1.77 -2.27 11.82
CA GLN A 32 -1.23 -3.20 12.81
C GLN A 32 -2.36 -4.02 13.46
N GLY A 33 -3.47 -3.36 13.82
CA GLY A 33 -4.64 -4.03 14.38
C GLY A 33 -5.27 -5.07 13.43
N LEU A 34 -5.24 -4.86 12.12
CA LEU A 34 -5.69 -5.86 11.14
C LEU A 34 -4.69 -7.02 10.99
N MET A 35 -3.39 -6.73 11.05
CA MET A 35 -2.36 -7.78 11.04
C MET A 35 -2.48 -8.70 12.25
N ASP A 36 -2.70 -8.12 13.44
CA ASP A 36 -2.93 -8.87 14.68
C ASP A 36 -4.18 -9.76 14.58
N GLN A 37 -5.13 -9.40 13.70
CA GLN A 37 -6.32 -10.18 13.41
C GLN A 37 -6.13 -11.29 12.38
N GLY A 38 -5.01 -11.28 11.66
CA GLY A 38 -4.65 -12.30 10.68
C GLY A 38 -4.60 -11.81 9.22
N VAL A 39 -4.69 -10.49 8.96
CA VAL A 39 -4.38 -9.95 7.63
C VAL A 39 -2.90 -10.15 7.32
N ARG A 40 -2.61 -10.49 6.06
CA ARG A 40 -1.28 -10.91 5.61
C ARG A 40 -0.62 -10.02 4.55
N GLY A 41 -1.33 -9.02 4.05
CA GLY A 41 -0.82 -8.10 3.05
C GLY A 41 -1.84 -7.02 2.73
N VAL A 42 -1.43 -6.05 1.94
CA VAL A 42 -2.27 -4.91 1.52
C VAL A 42 -2.17 -4.73 0.02
N THR A 43 -3.29 -4.46 -0.64
CA THR A 43 -3.29 -4.01 -2.04
C THR A 43 -3.62 -2.54 -2.16
N SER A 44 -3.01 -1.90 -3.15
CA SER A 44 -3.38 -0.57 -3.63
C SER A 44 -3.57 -0.59 -5.14
N ASN A 45 -4.34 0.37 -5.65
CA ASN A 45 -4.55 0.63 -7.06
C ASN A 45 -4.85 2.14 -7.24
N PRO A 46 -4.82 2.69 -8.46
CA PRO A 46 -5.03 4.11 -8.71
C PRO A 46 -6.35 4.65 -8.14
N SER A 47 -7.43 3.85 -8.19
CA SER A 47 -8.73 4.26 -7.63
C SER A 47 -8.75 4.33 -6.10
N ILE A 48 -7.96 3.49 -5.41
CA ILE A 48 -7.80 3.59 -3.96
C ILE A 48 -7.06 4.88 -3.60
N PHE A 49 -5.96 5.19 -4.29
CA PHE A 49 -5.21 6.43 -4.04
C PHE A 49 -5.99 7.69 -4.40
N GLU A 50 -6.75 7.68 -5.49
CA GLU A 50 -7.64 8.79 -5.85
C GLU A 50 -8.59 9.13 -4.68
N LYS A 51 -9.30 8.13 -4.17
CA LYS A 51 -10.21 8.29 -3.02
C LYS A 51 -9.49 8.69 -1.74
N ALA A 52 -8.27 8.21 -1.53
CA ALA A 52 -7.47 8.54 -0.35
C ALA A 52 -7.05 10.01 -0.36
N ILE A 53 -6.45 10.45 -1.46
CA ILE A 53 -5.87 11.78 -1.61
C ILE A 53 -6.97 12.83 -1.74
N ALA A 54 -7.99 12.61 -2.58
CA ALA A 54 -9.06 13.58 -2.78
C ALA A 54 -10.12 13.57 -1.66
N GLY A 55 -10.26 12.44 -0.96
CA GLY A 55 -11.32 12.23 0.04
C GLY A 55 -10.91 12.50 1.49
N SER A 56 -9.72 13.08 1.73
CA SER A 56 -9.23 13.36 3.09
C SER A 56 -8.29 14.57 3.12
N ALA A 57 -8.05 15.11 4.32
CA ALA A 57 -7.02 16.14 4.55
C ALA A 57 -5.65 15.54 4.94
N ASP A 58 -5.50 14.21 4.88
CA ASP A 58 -4.30 13.49 5.36
C ASP A 58 -3.05 13.87 4.55
N TYR A 59 -3.25 14.38 3.34
CA TYR A 59 -2.19 14.64 2.37
C TYR A 59 -1.79 16.12 2.29
N ASP A 60 -2.60 17.05 2.82
CA ASP A 60 -2.42 18.50 2.66
C ASP A 60 -1.02 18.98 3.06
N ALA A 61 -0.55 18.51 4.22
CA ALA A 61 0.76 18.90 4.75
C ALA A 61 1.92 18.39 3.89
N ALA A 62 1.76 17.24 3.23
CA ALA A 62 2.77 16.68 2.33
C ALA A 62 2.64 17.26 0.91
N LEU A 63 1.44 17.61 0.47
CA LEU A 63 1.16 18.12 -0.87
C LEU A 63 1.71 19.54 -1.06
N ARG A 64 1.52 20.42 -0.08
CA ARG A 64 1.94 21.83 -0.14
C ARG A 64 3.41 22.03 -0.57
N PRO A 65 4.42 21.43 0.09
CA PRO A 65 5.82 21.63 -0.31
C PRO A 65 6.14 21.06 -1.70
N LEU A 66 5.44 20.03 -2.16
CA LEU A 66 5.66 19.44 -3.49
C LEU A 66 5.14 20.36 -4.59
N VAL A 67 3.99 21.01 -4.35
CA VAL A 67 3.45 22.05 -5.23
C VAL A 67 4.34 23.27 -5.26
N GLU A 68 4.81 23.74 -4.09
CA GLU A 68 5.74 24.87 -3.98
C GLU A 68 7.07 24.60 -4.70
N ALA A 69 7.52 23.35 -4.75
CA ALA A 69 8.68 22.91 -5.50
C ALA A 69 8.46 22.81 -7.02
N GLY A 70 7.23 23.06 -7.51
CA GLY A 70 6.90 23.03 -8.94
C GLY A 70 6.86 21.63 -9.55
N LYS A 71 6.67 20.59 -8.74
CA LYS A 71 6.57 19.21 -9.23
C LYS A 71 5.33 19.01 -10.10
N SER A 72 5.45 18.15 -11.09
CA SER A 72 4.33 17.71 -11.92
C SER A 72 3.32 16.89 -11.12
N VAL A 73 2.10 16.77 -11.62
CA VAL A 73 1.02 15.97 -10.99
C VAL A 73 1.46 14.52 -10.76
N THR A 74 2.17 13.93 -11.74
CA THR A 74 2.68 12.56 -11.64
C THR A 74 3.73 12.42 -10.53
N GLU A 75 4.71 13.33 -10.47
CA GLU A 75 5.71 13.32 -9.41
C GLU A 75 5.09 13.49 -8.01
N ILE A 76 4.09 14.39 -7.89
CA ILE A 76 3.37 14.57 -6.62
C ILE A 76 2.64 13.30 -6.23
N TYR A 77 1.90 12.69 -7.16
CA TYR A 77 1.19 11.44 -6.90
C TYR A 77 2.15 10.33 -6.43
N GLU A 78 3.26 10.14 -7.15
CA GLU A 78 4.23 9.11 -6.84
C GLU A 78 4.89 9.34 -5.48
N ASP A 79 5.29 10.56 -5.16
CA ASP A 79 5.86 10.88 -3.85
C ASP A 79 4.90 10.53 -2.70
N LEU A 80 3.61 10.85 -2.87
CA LEU A 80 2.59 10.56 -1.87
C LEU A 80 2.30 9.06 -1.76
N ALA A 81 2.16 8.38 -2.89
CA ALA A 81 1.87 6.95 -2.95
C ALA A 81 3.04 6.12 -2.41
N LEU A 82 4.26 6.37 -2.89
CA LEU A 82 5.47 5.66 -2.45
C LEU A 82 5.72 5.83 -0.95
N ALA A 83 5.47 7.03 -0.41
CA ALA A 83 5.59 7.25 1.03
C ALA A 83 4.62 6.38 1.84
N ASP A 84 3.37 6.23 1.37
CA ASP A 84 2.38 5.39 2.04
C ASP A 84 2.69 3.89 1.86
N ILE A 85 3.14 3.48 0.67
CA ILE A 85 3.55 2.09 0.39
C ILE A 85 4.74 1.70 1.26
N GLN A 86 5.77 2.55 1.35
CA GLN A 86 6.93 2.31 2.20
C GLN A 86 6.53 2.19 3.67
N ALA A 87 5.71 3.12 4.17
CA ALA A 87 5.27 3.10 5.57
C ALA A 87 4.44 1.85 5.90
N ALA A 88 3.57 1.40 4.99
CA ALA A 88 2.83 0.15 5.14
C ALA A 88 3.77 -1.06 5.08
N ALA A 89 4.74 -1.08 4.16
CA ALA A 89 5.73 -2.15 4.03
C ALA A 89 6.60 -2.27 5.28
N ASP A 90 6.99 -1.16 5.90
CA ASP A 90 7.75 -1.14 7.15
C ASP A 90 6.95 -1.79 8.30
N ILE A 91 5.63 -1.54 8.36
CA ILE A 91 4.74 -2.18 9.34
C ILE A 91 4.60 -3.69 9.05
N LEU A 92 4.50 -4.07 7.78
CA LEU A 92 4.36 -5.47 7.35
C LEU A 92 5.68 -6.26 7.36
N ARG A 93 6.82 -5.57 7.47
CA ARG A 93 8.16 -6.17 7.41
C ARG A 93 8.38 -7.33 8.40
N PRO A 94 7.97 -7.24 9.68
CA PRO A 94 8.13 -8.37 10.60
C PRO A 94 7.37 -9.61 10.14
N LEU A 95 6.22 -9.46 9.49
CA LEU A 95 5.45 -10.58 8.95
C LEU A 95 6.15 -11.17 7.72
N PHE A 96 6.69 -10.33 6.84
CA PHE A 96 7.50 -10.77 5.71
C PHE A 96 8.68 -11.64 6.17
N ASP A 97 9.44 -11.16 7.16
CA ASP A 97 10.58 -11.90 7.71
C ASP A 97 10.14 -13.22 8.39
N GLN A 98 9.08 -13.19 9.20
CA GLN A 98 8.56 -14.39 9.90
C GLN A 98 7.98 -15.45 8.97
N SER A 99 7.42 -15.03 7.83
CA SER A 99 6.79 -15.92 6.85
C SER A 99 7.78 -16.50 5.82
N ASP A 100 9.05 -16.10 5.88
CA ASP A 100 10.08 -16.39 4.88
C ASP A 100 9.66 -15.86 3.49
N GLY A 101 9.18 -14.61 3.46
CA GLY A 101 8.79 -13.90 2.24
C GLY A 101 7.51 -14.42 1.58
N ARG A 102 6.66 -15.16 2.30
CA ARG A 102 5.37 -15.64 1.78
C ARG A 102 4.21 -14.66 1.99
N ASP A 103 4.30 -13.84 3.03
CA ASP A 103 3.33 -12.81 3.41
C ASP A 103 4.05 -11.47 3.64
N GLY A 104 3.33 -10.43 4.07
CA GLY A 104 3.92 -9.14 4.45
C GLY A 104 4.16 -8.21 3.28
N PHE A 105 3.42 -8.37 2.18
CA PHE A 105 3.54 -7.53 0.99
C PHE A 105 2.57 -6.35 1.00
N VAL A 106 2.99 -5.28 0.30
CA VAL A 106 2.14 -4.17 -0.12
C VAL A 106 2.27 -4.04 -1.62
N SER A 107 1.16 -4.01 -2.36
CA SER A 107 1.19 -3.81 -3.81
C SER A 107 1.14 -2.33 -4.18
N LEU A 108 1.89 -1.96 -5.21
CA LEU A 108 1.77 -0.70 -5.94
C LEU A 108 1.63 -1.02 -7.42
N GLU A 109 0.61 -0.44 -8.07
CA GLU A 109 0.41 -0.60 -9.51
C GLU A 109 1.24 0.42 -10.32
N VAL A 110 1.73 -0.01 -11.47
CA VAL A 110 2.26 0.89 -12.50
C VAL A 110 1.13 1.71 -13.15
N SER A 111 1.49 2.73 -13.94
CA SER A 111 0.50 3.50 -14.70
C SER A 111 -0.39 2.61 -15.59
N PRO A 112 -1.73 2.71 -15.51
CA PRO A 112 -2.65 2.01 -16.39
C PRO A 112 -2.45 2.31 -17.88
N THR A 113 -1.85 3.46 -18.22
CA THR A 113 -1.55 3.83 -19.61
C THR A 113 -0.50 2.93 -20.25
N LEU A 114 0.28 2.18 -19.44
CA LEU A 114 1.30 1.24 -19.90
C LEU A 114 0.78 -0.18 -20.08
N ALA A 115 -0.51 -0.46 -19.83
CA ALA A 115 -1.08 -1.82 -19.85
C ALA A 115 -0.86 -2.60 -21.16
N HIS A 116 -0.64 -1.89 -22.28
CA HIS A 116 -0.35 -2.48 -23.60
C HIS A 116 1.08 -2.20 -24.09
N ASP A 117 1.93 -1.62 -23.23
CA ASP A 117 3.35 -1.38 -23.48
C ASP A 117 4.18 -2.23 -22.53
N THR A 118 4.66 -3.38 -23.03
CA THR A 118 5.50 -4.30 -22.25
C THR A 118 6.81 -3.65 -21.82
N ALA A 119 7.46 -2.89 -22.70
CA ALA A 119 8.77 -2.30 -22.41
C ALA A 119 8.62 -1.16 -21.40
N GLY A 120 7.63 -0.31 -21.58
CA GLY A 120 7.28 0.76 -20.65
C GLY A 120 6.88 0.23 -19.28
N THR A 121 6.05 -0.82 -19.23
CA THR A 121 5.65 -1.47 -17.96
C THR A 121 6.86 -2.02 -17.19
N ILE A 122 7.80 -2.70 -17.87
CA ILE A 122 9.00 -3.23 -17.23
C ILE A 122 9.91 -2.10 -16.74
N ALA A 123 10.07 -1.04 -17.52
CA ALA A 123 10.89 0.10 -17.15
C ALA A 123 10.34 0.80 -15.91
N GLU A 124 9.03 1.01 -15.87
CA GLU A 124 8.36 1.67 -14.75
C GLU A 124 8.40 0.81 -13.48
N ALA A 125 8.10 -0.48 -13.59
CA ALA A 125 8.12 -1.41 -12.46
C ALA A 125 9.51 -1.57 -11.82
N ARG A 126 10.60 -1.26 -12.55
CA ARG A 126 11.97 -1.26 -12.01
C ARG A 126 12.36 0.07 -11.36
N ARG A 127 11.70 1.16 -11.76
CA ARG A 127 11.98 2.51 -11.26
C ARG A 127 11.27 2.75 -9.92
N LEU A 128 10.04 2.28 -9.82
CA LEU A 128 9.27 2.21 -8.56
C LEU A 128 9.93 1.23 -7.58
#